data_AF-A0A140KAQ5-F1
#
_entry.id   AF-A0A140KAQ5-F1
#
_cell.length_a   1.000
_cell.length_b   1.000
_cell.length_c   1.000
_cell.angle_alpha   90.00
_cell.angle_beta   90.00
_cell.angle_gamma   90.00
#
_symmetry.space_group_name_H-M   'P 1'
#
loop_
_entity.id
_entity.type
_entity.pdbx_description
1 polymer ?
#
loop_
_entity_poly.entity_id
_entity_poly.type
_entity_poly.pdbx_seq_one_letter_code
_entity_poly.pdbx_strand_id
1 'polypeptide(L)' 'MAIATKYNLAVIEDCGYGIETEYKGKKAGTFGDFGVFSFYVTKNIITGEGGMIISSNEEKINPIKILGLHGMSRHA' A
#
# COMPACT_ATOMS: atom_id res chain seq x y z
N MET A 1 1.17 -14.56 -6.62
CA MET A 1 -0.20 -14.81 -6.10
C MET A 1 -0.50 -16.28 -5.85
N ALA A 2 -0.23 -17.22 -6.77
CA ALA A 2 -0.58 -18.64 -6.59
C ALA A 2 -0.17 -19.26 -5.22
N ILE A 3 1.05 -19.00 -4.75
CA ILE A 3 1.52 -19.47 -3.43
C ILE A 3 0.70 -18.84 -2.30
N ALA A 4 0.56 -17.51 -2.29
CA ALA A 4 -0.20 -16.81 -1.26
C ALA A 4 -1.66 -17.28 -1.21
N THR A 5 -2.30 -17.46 -2.36
CA THR A 5 -3.67 -18.00 -2.45
C THR A 5 -3.75 -19.42 -1.90
N LYS A 6 -2.81 -20.31 -2.26
CA LYS A 6 -2.78 -21.69 -1.78
C LYS A 6 -2.72 -21.79 -0.25
N TYR A 7 -2.02 -20.88 0.39
CA TYR A 7 -1.80 -20.87 1.83
C TYR A 7 -2.63 -19.81 2.57
N ASN A 8 -3.58 -19.15 1.89
CA ASN A 8 -4.40 -18.08 2.43
C ASN A 8 -3.57 -16.98 3.15
N LEU A 9 -2.47 -16.55 2.52
CA LEU A 9 -1.57 -15.54 3.06
C LEU A 9 -1.94 -14.16 2.51
N ALA A 10 -1.88 -13.16 3.39
CA ALA A 10 -1.91 -11.77 2.98
C ALA A 10 -0.62 -11.41 2.23
N VAL A 11 -0.73 -10.55 1.22
CA VAL A 11 0.40 -10.05 0.44
C VAL A 11 0.48 -8.53 0.58
N ILE A 12 1.61 -8.06 1.10
CA ILE A 12 1.96 -6.64 1.15
C ILE A 12 3.13 -6.42 0.21
N GLU A 13 2.97 -5.50 -0.73
CA GLU A 13 4.02 -5.09 -1.65
C GLU A 13 4.74 -3.86 -1.11
N ASP A 14 6.03 -3.99 -0.77
CA ASP A 14 6.89 -2.83 -0.54
C ASP A 14 7.31 -2.23 -1.88
N CYS A 15 6.73 -1.08 -2.19
CA CYS A 15 6.95 -0.31 -3.40
C CYS A 15 7.70 0.99 -3.11
N GLY A 16 8.57 1.02 -2.10
CA GLY A 16 9.32 2.22 -1.70
C GLY A 16 10.15 2.87 -2.83
N TYR A 17 10.57 2.10 -3.84
CA TYR A 17 11.19 2.59 -5.10
C TYR A 17 10.38 2.20 -6.36
N GLY A 18 9.17 1.65 -6.16
CA GLY A 18 8.37 1.02 -7.19
C GLY A 18 7.24 1.90 -7.74
N ILE A 19 7.15 3.17 -7.34
CA ILE A 19 6.14 4.07 -7.91
C ILE A 19 6.34 4.20 -9.43
N GLU A 20 5.23 4.21 -10.18
CA GLU A 20 5.16 4.10 -11.64
C GLU A 20 5.62 2.78 -12.28
N THR A 21 6.25 1.87 -11.52
CA THR A 21 6.71 0.57 -12.03
C THR A 21 5.53 -0.29 -12.48
N GLU A 22 5.74 -1.05 -13.55
CA GLU A 22 4.75 -1.96 -14.11
C GLU A 22 5.34 -3.36 -14.32
N TYR A 23 4.56 -4.38 -14.02
CA TYR A 23 4.89 -5.76 -14.35
C TYR A 23 3.69 -6.41 -15.06
N LYS A 24 3.90 -6.88 -16.30
CA LYS A 24 2.87 -7.54 -17.11
C LYS A 24 1.57 -6.72 -17.25
N GLY A 25 1.65 -5.44 -17.58
CA GLY A 25 0.45 -4.61 -17.78
C GLY A 25 -0.20 -4.08 -16.49
N LYS A 26 0.38 -4.36 -15.32
CA LYS A 26 -0.20 -4.02 -14.02
C LYS A 26 0.79 -3.25 -13.16
N LYS A 27 0.32 -2.14 -12.55
CA LYS A 27 1.14 -1.24 -11.73
C LYS A 27 1.56 -1.91 -10.42
N ALA A 28 2.80 -1.67 -9.98
CA ALA A 28 3.30 -2.14 -8.69
C ALA A 28 2.43 -1.63 -7.53
N GLY A 29 2.27 -2.45 -6.48
CA GLY A 29 1.40 -2.15 -5.34
C GLY A 29 -0.06 -2.54 -5.53
N THR A 30 -0.42 -3.12 -6.69
CA THR A 30 -1.80 -3.52 -7.01
C THR A 30 -1.97 -5.04 -7.18
N PHE A 31 -0.92 -5.83 -7.03
CA PHE A 31 -0.94 -7.29 -7.19
C PHE A 31 -1.45 -8.01 -5.93
N GLY A 32 -1.02 -7.55 -4.76
CA GLY A 32 -1.38 -8.10 -3.46
C GLY A 32 -2.59 -7.42 -2.82
N ASP A 33 -2.69 -7.54 -1.50
CA ASP A 33 -3.75 -6.91 -0.71
C ASP A 33 -3.46 -5.44 -0.43
N PHE A 34 -2.18 -5.10 -0.30
CA PHE A 34 -1.72 -3.74 -0.03
C PHE A 34 -0.46 -3.43 -0.83
N GLY A 35 -0.36 -2.18 -1.29
CA GLY A 35 0.89 -1.59 -1.76
C GLY A 35 1.33 -0.48 -0.82
N VAL A 36 2.62 -0.42 -0.50
CA VAL A 36 3.20 0.59 0.39
C VAL A 36 4.26 1.38 -0.35
N PHE A 37 4.16 2.71 -0.31
CA PHE A 37 5.09 3.62 -0.95
C PHE A 37 5.75 4.51 0.09
N SER A 38 6.98 4.92 -0.19
CA SER A 38 7.73 5.90 0.60
C SER A 38 7.94 7.14 -0.24
N PHE A 39 7.86 8.30 0.42
CA PHE A 39 8.07 9.61 -0.18
C PHE A 39 9.20 10.40 0.51
N TYR A 40 10.18 9.66 1.04
CA TYR A 40 11.40 10.24 1.59
C TYR A 40 12.23 10.94 0.51
N VAL A 41 13.14 11.83 0.90
CA VAL A 41 13.95 12.66 -0.01
C VAL A 41 14.78 11.88 -1.04
N THR A 42 14.99 10.58 -0.84
CA THR A 42 15.74 9.72 -1.78
C THR A 42 14.84 8.94 -2.74
N LYS A 43 13.52 9.15 -2.72
CA LYS A 43 12.54 8.39 -3.53
C LYS A 43 12.17 9.11 -4.83
N ASN A 44 11.51 8.40 -5.75
CA ASN A 44 11.12 8.92 -7.06
C ASN A 44 10.09 10.07 -6.97
N ILE A 45 9.18 10.01 -6.00
CA ILE A 45 8.23 11.07 -5.64
C ILE A 45 8.47 11.42 -4.18
N ILE A 46 8.52 12.71 -3.86
CA ILE A 46 9.04 13.22 -2.59
C ILE A 46 8.01 14.15 -1.92
N THR A 47 7.84 14.00 -0.60
CA THR A 47 7.08 14.91 0.27
C THR A 47 7.93 15.44 1.44
N GLY A 48 9.26 15.34 1.33
CA GLY A 48 10.20 15.52 2.42
C GLY A 48 10.27 14.24 3.26
N GLU A 49 9.24 14.02 4.05
CA GLU A 49 8.95 12.79 4.78
C GLU A 49 7.55 12.31 4.42
N GLY A 50 7.33 10.99 4.40
CA GLY A 50 6.00 10.45 4.19
C GLY A 50 5.95 9.08 3.52
N GLY A 51 4.72 8.59 3.39
CA GLY A 51 4.41 7.34 2.71
C GLY A 51 2.93 7.23 2.41
N MET A 52 2.57 6.18 1.68
CA MET A 52 1.19 5.91 1.28
C MET A 52 0.95 4.41 1.31
N ILE A 53 -0.24 4.02 1.78
CA ILE A 53 -0.74 2.66 1.67
C ILE A 53 -1.92 2.70 0.70
N ILE A 54 -1.92 1.80 -0.27
CA ILE A 54 -3.04 1.59 -1.18
C ILE A 54 -3.60 0.18 -0.99
N SER A 55 -4.90 0.03 -1.26
CA SER A 55 -5.57 -1.26 -1.41
C SER A 55 -6.79 -1.06 -2.30
N SER A 56 -7.15 -2.08 -3.07
CA SER A 56 -8.41 -2.10 -3.82
C SER A 56 -9.59 -2.60 -2.97
N ASN A 57 -9.35 -3.03 -1.73
CA ASN A 57 -10.38 -3.52 -0.82
C ASN A 57 -10.65 -2.48 0.28
N GLU A 58 -11.86 -1.91 0.27
CA GLU A 58 -12.26 -0.89 1.24
C GLU A 58 -12.30 -1.41 2.68
N GLU A 59 -12.78 -2.64 2.89
CA GLU A 59 -12.85 -3.27 4.22
C GLU A 59 -11.45 -3.43 4.83
N LYS A 60 -10.44 -3.66 3.99
CA LYS A 60 -9.04 -3.80 4.42
C LYS A 60 -8.36 -2.46 4.71
N ILE A 61 -8.62 -1.43 3.90
CA ILE A 61 -7.94 -0.13 4.04
C ILE A 61 -8.58 0.78 5.10
N ASN A 62 -9.89 0.65 5.36
CA ASN A 62 -10.60 1.52 6.29
C ASN A 62 -10.07 1.44 7.73
N PRO A 63 -9.81 0.25 8.31
CA PRO A 63 -9.17 0.15 9.62
C PRO A 63 -7.79 0.83 9.66
N ILE A 64 -7.01 0.74 8.58
CA ILE A 64 -5.67 1.37 8.49
C ILE A 64 -5.79 2.90 8.53
N LYS A 65 -6.78 3.49 7.85
CA LYS A 65 -7.02 4.94 7.91
C LYS A 65 -7.34 5.41 9.33
N ILE A 66 -8.16 4.64 10.05
CA ILE A 66 -8.53 4.92 11.45
C ILE A 66 -7.29 4.80 12.35
N LEU A 67 -6.49 3.75 12.18
CA LEU A 67 -5.25 3.55 12.94
C LEU A 67 -4.23 4.66 12.67
N GLY A 68 -4.11 5.12 11.42
CA GLY A 68 -3.25 6.25 11.05
C GLY A 68 -3.70 7.60 11.67
N LEU A 69 -4.93 7.67 12.16
CA LEU A 69 -5.52 8.80 12.89
C LEU A 69 -5.69 8.47 14.39
N HIS A 70 -4.77 7.70 14.98
CA HIS A 70 -4.81 7.36 16.42
C HIS A 70 -6.09 6.64 16.88
N GLY A 71 -6.75 5.90 15.99
CA GLY A 71 -8.02 5.24 16.30
C GLY A 71 -9.25 6.13 16.11
N MET A 72 -9.08 7.37 15.66
CA MET A 72 -10.19 8.29 15.44
C MET A 72 -10.79 8.12 14.05
N SER A 73 -12.12 8.10 13.98
CA SER A 73 -12.83 8.17 12.71
C SER A 73 -12.86 9.63 12.22
N ARG A 74 -12.98 9.83 10.91
CA ARG A 74 -13.01 11.16 10.28
C ARG A 74 -14.16 12.09 10.75
N HIS A 75 -15.15 11.54 11.46
CA HIS A 75 -16.31 12.26 11.97
C HIS A 75 -16.27 12.50 13.49
N ALA A 76 -15.17 12.15 14.15
CA ALA A 76 -14.94 12.44 15.57
C ALA A 76 -14.42 13.87 15.75
#